data_AF-V7C4S2-F1
#
_entry.id   AF-V7C4S2-F1
#
_cell.length_a   1.000
_cell.length_b   1.000
_cell.length_c   1.000
_cell.angle_alpha   90.00
_cell.angle_beta   90.00
_cell.angle_gamma   90.00
#
_symmetry.space_group_name_H-M   'P 1'
#
loop_
_entity.id
_entity.type
_entity.pdbx_description
1 polymer ?
#
loop_
_entity_poly.entity_id
_entity_poly.type
_entity_poly.pdbx_seq_one_letter_code
_entity_poly.pdbx_strand_id
1 'polypeptide(L)'
;RIPLEKWTQAYDGGKRDGHMTTNLAECINFVLKGARSLPISALVKATFEKTKTWFLERAFKIDTMLRAGHHYPEDITTLFRKNQQDLTMCFVERFNVENSEFDVQELATPQHGRRPQSYTVRLNDL
;
A
#
# COMPACT_ATOMS: atom_id res chain seq x y z
N ARG A 1 -21.67 5.05 5.73
CA ARG A 1 -21.63 5.35 4.27
C ARG A 1 -20.59 6.43 4.05
N ILE A 2 -19.45 6.12 3.41
CA ILE A 2 -18.36 7.08 3.19
C ILE A 2 -18.83 8.13 2.15
N PRO A 3 -18.57 9.44 2.34
CA PRO A 3 -18.88 10.47 1.33
C PRO A 3 -18.08 10.26 0.04
N LEU A 4 -18.66 10.52 -1.13
CA LEU A 4 -18.03 10.29 -2.45
C LEU A 4 -16.66 10.97 -2.57
N GLU A 5 -16.48 12.13 -1.92
CA GLU A 5 -15.23 12.90 -1.89
C GLU A 5 -14.06 12.14 -1.27
N LYS A 6 -14.34 11.16 -0.39
CA LYS A 6 -13.32 10.36 0.31
C LYS A 6 -13.10 8.99 -0.33
N TRP A 7 -13.82 8.64 -1.40
CA TRP A 7 -13.72 7.31 -2.03
C TRP A 7 -12.47 7.16 -2.90
N THR A 8 -12.02 8.26 -3.50
CA THR A 8 -10.88 8.24 -4.42
C THR A 8 -10.09 9.52 -4.26
N GLN A 9 -8.76 9.42 -4.18
CA GLN A 9 -7.84 10.57 -4.17
C GLN A 9 -7.96 11.46 -5.44
N ALA A 10 -8.72 11.00 -6.44
CA ALA A 10 -9.06 11.71 -7.67
C ALA A 10 -10.32 12.61 -7.56
N TYR A 11 -11.03 12.62 -6.43
CA TYR A 11 -12.17 13.53 -6.28
C TYR A 11 -11.66 14.92 -5.93
N ASP A 12 -11.50 15.74 -6.97
CA ASP A 12 -10.79 17.01 -6.90
C ASP A 12 -11.74 18.23 -6.79
N GLY A 13 -13.06 18.00 -6.76
CA GLY A 13 -14.06 19.07 -6.69
C GLY A 13 -13.98 20.07 -7.85
N GLY A 14 -13.40 19.68 -8.99
CA GLY A 14 -13.12 20.55 -10.13
C GLY A 14 -11.81 21.33 -10.04
N LYS A 15 -11.03 21.18 -8.97
CA LYS A 15 -9.66 21.67 -8.87
C LYS A 15 -8.73 20.63 -9.42
N ARG A 16 -8.32 20.80 -10.67
CA ARG A 16 -7.33 19.94 -11.32
C ARG A 16 -5.97 20.04 -10.62
N ASP A 17 -5.79 19.33 -9.51
CA ASP A 17 -4.47 18.94 -8.98
C ASP A 17 -3.91 17.78 -9.81
N GLY A 18 -4.15 17.83 -11.12
CA GLY A 18 -3.68 16.83 -12.07
C GLY A 18 -2.18 16.91 -12.16
N HIS A 19 -1.50 15.81 -11.84
CA HIS A 19 -0.17 15.55 -12.35
C HIS A 19 -0.15 15.91 -13.84
N MET A 20 0.49 17.02 -14.18
CA MET A 20 0.44 17.57 -15.53
C MET A 20 0.93 16.51 -16.52
N THR A 21 0.01 16.01 -17.33
CA THR A 21 0.21 14.93 -18.30
C THR A 21 1.20 15.29 -19.41
N THR A 22 1.53 16.56 -19.58
CA THR A 22 2.61 17.04 -20.46
C THR A 22 3.98 16.53 -20.02
N ASN A 23 4.30 16.57 -18.72
CA ASN A 23 5.60 16.14 -18.23
C ASN A 23 5.78 14.61 -18.39
N LEU A 24 4.71 13.82 -18.24
CA LEU A 24 4.84 12.38 -18.41
C LEU A 24 5.16 12.01 -19.86
N ALA A 25 4.46 12.60 -20.83
CA ALA A 25 4.74 12.37 -22.25
C ALA A 25 6.14 12.87 -22.63
N GLU A 26 6.56 14.04 -22.15
CA GLU A 26 7.90 14.58 -22.38
C GLU A 26 9.01 13.76 -21.71
N CYS A 27 8.80 13.31 -20.47
CA CYS A 27 9.71 12.44 -19.72
C CYS A 27 9.87 11.09 -20.42
N ILE A 28 8.76 10.47 -20.85
CA ILE A 28 8.80 9.23 -21.64
C ILE A 28 9.50 9.49 -22.98
N ASN A 29 9.22 10.62 -23.64
CA ASN A 29 9.87 11.02 -24.88
C ASN A 29 11.38 11.25 -24.74
N PHE A 30 11.83 11.75 -23.58
CA PHE A 30 13.24 11.95 -23.23
C PHE A 30 13.93 10.61 -22.96
N VAL A 31 13.33 9.76 -22.13
CA VAL A 31 13.82 8.40 -21.85
C VAL A 31 13.93 7.56 -23.13
N LEU A 32 12.93 7.67 -24.01
CA LEU A 32 12.91 6.94 -25.28
C LEU A 32 13.79 7.56 -26.36
N LYS A 33 14.31 8.79 -26.18
CA LYS A 33 15.13 9.47 -27.19
C LYS A 33 16.37 8.66 -27.57
N GLY A 34 17.02 8.01 -26.59
CA GLY A 34 18.15 7.11 -26.83
C GLY A 34 17.75 5.75 -27.41
N ALA A 35 16.51 5.32 -27.20
CA ALA A 35 15.97 4.05 -27.68
C ALA A 35 15.44 4.12 -29.13
N ARG A 36 15.23 5.33 -29.68
CA ARG A 36 14.72 5.55 -31.06
C ARG A 36 15.61 5.00 -32.17
N SER A 37 16.91 4.84 -31.91
CA SER A 37 17.84 4.23 -32.86
C SER A 37 17.69 2.70 -32.92
N LEU A 38 16.95 2.10 -31.99
CA LEU A 38 16.71 0.66 -31.96
C LEU A 38 15.53 0.29 -32.87
N PRO A 39 15.58 -0.88 -33.54
CA PRO A 39 14.42 -1.40 -34.24
C PRO A 39 13.22 -1.55 -33.30
N ILE A 40 12.02 -1.20 -33.79
CA ILE A 40 10.76 -1.33 -33.02
C ILE A 40 10.59 -2.78 -32.52
N SER A 41 10.98 -3.77 -33.33
CA SER A 41 10.95 -5.18 -32.95
C SER A 41 11.86 -5.50 -31.76
N ALA A 42 13.04 -4.88 -31.66
CA ALA A 42 13.95 -5.06 -30.54
C ALA A 42 13.38 -4.48 -29.24
N LEU A 43 12.74 -3.31 -29.32
CA LEU A 43 12.06 -2.69 -28.18
C LEU A 43 10.88 -3.54 -27.69
N VAL A 44 10.01 -3.96 -28.61
CA VAL A 44 8.85 -4.81 -28.27
C VAL A 44 9.32 -6.12 -27.63
N LYS A 45 10.34 -6.76 -28.19
CA LYS A 45 10.91 -7.99 -27.62
C LYS A 45 11.47 -7.77 -26.22
N ALA A 46 12.27 -6.71 -26.02
CA ALA A 46 12.85 -6.41 -24.71
C ALA A 46 11.79 -6.12 -23.64
N THR A 47 10.77 -5.33 -24.00
CA THR A 47 9.63 -5.07 -23.10
C THR A 47 8.88 -6.35 -22.77
N PHE A 48 8.55 -7.16 -23.79
CA PHE A 48 7.83 -8.41 -23.58
C PHE A 48 8.60 -9.36 -22.65
N GLU A 49 9.90 -9.57 -22.88
CA GLU A 49 10.70 -10.44 -22.03
C GLU A 49 10.79 -9.91 -20.59
N LYS A 50 11.00 -8.59 -20.40
CA LYS A 50 11.01 -8.00 -19.06
C LYS A 50 9.66 -8.13 -18.34
N THR A 51 8.56 -7.91 -19.05
CA THR A 51 7.22 -8.06 -18.49
C THR A 51 6.96 -9.52 -18.12
N LYS A 52 7.30 -10.46 -19.00
CA LYS A 52 7.19 -11.89 -18.75
C LYS A 52 7.98 -12.34 -17.52
N THR A 53 9.26 -11.95 -17.41
CA THR A 53 10.09 -12.31 -16.25
C THR A 53 9.49 -11.75 -14.96
N TRP A 54 9.05 -10.50 -14.97
CA TRP A 54 8.43 -9.87 -13.80
C TRP A 54 7.15 -10.61 -13.33
N PHE A 55 6.28 -11.00 -14.27
CA PHE A 55 5.08 -11.78 -13.93
C PHE A 55 5.42 -13.17 -13.39
N LEU A 56 6.41 -13.86 -13.99
CA LEU A 56 6.82 -15.19 -13.54
C LEU A 56 7.41 -15.16 -12.12
N GLU A 57 8.30 -14.21 -11.84
CA GLU A 57 8.87 -14.01 -10.51
C GLU A 57 7.79 -13.76 -9.47
N ARG A 58 6.79 -12.92 -9.80
CA ARG A 58 5.71 -12.59 -8.88
C ARG A 58 4.76 -13.75 -8.66
N ALA A 59 4.42 -14.50 -9.72
CA ALA A 59 3.62 -15.71 -9.62
C ALA A 59 4.33 -16.76 -8.74
N PHE A 60 5.63 -16.95 -8.92
CA PHE A 60 6.43 -17.86 -8.09
C PHE A 60 6.48 -17.41 -6.62
N LYS A 61 6.67 -16.11 -6.36
CA LYS A 61 6.63 -15.55 -4.99
C LYS A 61 5.27 -15.83 -4.33
N ILE A 62 4.17 -15.65 -5.06
CA ILE A 62 2.80 -15.93 -4.57
C ILE A 62 2.59 -17.43 -4.33
N ASP A 63 2.97 -18.30 -5.26
CA ASP A 63 2.81 -19.76 -5.08
C ASP A 63 3.61 -20.26 -3.86
N THR A 64 4.85 -19.80 -3.70
CA THR A 64 5.69 -20.12 -2.54
C THR A 64 5.04 -19.66 -1.23
N MET A 65 4.51 -18.44 -1.22
CA MET A 65 3.80 -17.86 -0.08
C MET A 65 2.55 -18.68 0.29
N LEU A 66 1.74 -19.07 -0.71
CA LEU A 66 0.55 -19.89 -0.51
C LEU A 66 0.90 -21.29 0.02
N ARG A 67 1.96 -21.93 -0.51
CA ARG A 67 2.45 -23.23 -0.04
C ARG A 67 2.96 -23.17 1.40
N ALA A 68 3.56 -22.06 1.80
CA ALA A 68 3.97 -21.81 3.18
C ALA A 68 2.80 -21.45 4.11
N GLY A 69 1.58 -21.34 3.59
CA GLY A 69 0.38 -21.02 4.38
C GLY A 69 0.28 -19.55 4.79
N HIS A 70 1.02 -18.66 4.15
CA HIS A 70 0.95 -17.23 4.47
C HIS A 70 -0.28 -16.58 3.84
N HIS A 71 -1.01 -15.80 4.65
CA HIS A 71 -2.15 -15.00 4.22
C HIS A 71 -1.76 -13.69 3.52
N TYR A 72 -0.57 -13.16 3.80
CA TYR A 72 -0.09 -11.88 3.27
C TYR A 72 1.34 -12.01 2.74
N PRO A 73 1.72 -11.18 1.74
CA PRO A 73 3.11 -11.10 1.28
C PRO A 73 4.07 -10.71 2.40
N GLU A 74 5.32 -11.18 2.31
CA GLU A 74 6.35 -10.93 3.32
C GLU A 74 6.56 -9.43 3.61
N ASP A 75 6.45 -8.60 2.58
CA ASP A 75 6.63 -7.15 2.70
C ASP A 75 5.51 -6.54 3.60
N ILE A 76 4.33 -7.14 3.63
CA ILE A 76 3.19 -6.75 4.47
C ILE A 76 3.32 -7.35 5.88
N THR A 77 3.72 -8.62 6.00
CA THR A 77 3.93 -9.24 7.32
C THR A 77 5.06 -8.56 8.09
N THR A 78 6.14 -8.18 7.41
CA THR A 78 7.24 -7.40 7.99
C THR A 78 6.79 -6.00 8.41
N LEU A 79 5.93 -5.33 7.61
CA LEU A 79 5.32 -4.07 7.98
C LEU A 79 4.46 -4.20 9.24
N PHE A 80 3.60 -5.23 9.32
CA PHE A 80 2.80 -5.47 10.53
C PHE A 80 3.68 -5.72 11.74
N ARG A 81 4.71 -6.56 11.62
CA ARG A 81 5.66 -6.83 12.70
C ARG A 81 6.37 -5.55 13.16
N LYS A 82 6.82 -4.72 12.21
CA LYS A 82 7.47 -3.45 12.54
C LYS A 82 6.49 -2.52 13.25
N ASN A 83 5.28 -2.37 12.72
CA ASN A 83 4.24 -1.56 13.36
C ASN A 83 3.90 -2.08 14.77
N GLN A 84 3.87 -3.41 14.98
CA GLN A 84 3.69 -3.99 16.31
C GLN A 84 4.86 -3.72 17.26
N GLN A 85 6.10 -3.69 16.75
CA GLN A 85 7.28 -3.35 17.54
C GLN A 85 7.31 -1.86 17.92
N ASP A 86 6.87 -0.99 17.00
CA ASP A 86 6.75 0.45 17.23
C ASP A 86 5.53 0.79 18.12
N LEU A 87 4.55 -0.12 18.21
CA LEU A 87 3.43 -0.06 19.16
C LEU A 87 3.86 -0.55 20.54
N THR A 88 4.63 0.26 21.26
CA THR A 88 5.12 -0.07 22.61
C THR A 88 3.99 -0.14 23.67
N MET A 89 2.80 0.39 23.36
CA MET A 89 1.76 0.61 24.38
C MET A 89 0.34 0.24 23.97
N CYS A 90 0.01 -0.07 22.71
CA CYS A 90 -1.38 -0.34 22.33
C CYS A 90 -1.53 -1.49 21.34
N PHE A 91 -2.58 -2.31 21.47
CA PHE A 91 -2.97 -3.27 20.45
C PHE A 91 -4.46 -3.15 20.13
N VAL A 92 -4.83 -3.41 18.88
CA VAL A 92 -6.24 -3.46 18.44
C VAL A 92 -6.80 -4.83 18.80
N GLU A 93 -7.80 -4.87 19.66
CA GLU A 93 -8.47 -6.10 20.09
C GLU A 93 -9.56 -6.51 19.09
N ARG A 94 -10.31 -5.53 18.57
CA ARG A 94 -11.42 -5.76 17.63
C ARG A 94 -11.47 -4.69 16.56
N PHE A 95 -11.80 -5.14 15.35
CA PHE A 95 -12.09 -4.26 14.23
C PHE A 95 -13.50 -4.55 13.72
N ASN A 96 -14.38 -3.55 13.78
CA ASN A 96 -15.70 -3.59 13.17
C ASN A 96 -15.64 -2.91 11.80
N VAL A 97 -15.69 -3.75 10.75
CA VAL A 97 -15.61 -3.33 9.34
C VAL A 97 -16.78 -2.43 8.94
N GLU A 98 -17.98 -2.63 9.47
CA GLU A 98 -19.19 -1.91 9.05
C GLU A 98 -19.14 -0.43 9.45
N ASN A 99 -18.55 -0.15 10.61
CA ASN A 99 -18.50 1.19 11.19
C ASN A 99 -17.10 1.81 11.15
N SER A 100 -16.10 1.08 10.64
CA SER A 100 -14.67 1.46 10.72
C SER A 100 -14.23 1.79 12.16
N GLU A 101 -14.73 1.01 13.13
CA GLU A 101 -14.46 1.15 14.55
C GLU A 101 -13.37 0.19 15.00
N PHE A 102 -12.40 0.70 15.75
CA PHE A 102 -11.30 -0.07 16.31
C PHE A 102 -11.35 0.01 17.82
N ASP A 103 -11.47 -1.14 18.48
CA ASP A 103 -11.26 -1.21 19.92
C ASP A 103 -9.77 -1.41 20.19
N VAL A 104 -9.15 -0.41 20.80
CA VAL A 104 -7.72 -0.35 21.07
C VAL A 104 -7.50 -0.43 22.57
N GLN A 105 -6.67 -1.37 23.01
CA GLN A 105 -6.29 -1.50 24.41
C GLN A 105 -4.85 -1.01 24.62
N GLU A 106 -4.68 -0.12 25.59
CA GLU A 106 -3.38 0.39 26.04
C GLU A 106 -2.82 -0.51 27.18
N LEU A 107 -1.58 -0.96 27.05
CA LEU A 107 -0.86 -1.76 28.04
C LEU A 107 -0.37 -0.88 29.21
N ALA A 108 -0.44 -1.41 30.43
CA ALA A 108 0.10 -0.74 31.60
C ALA A 108 1.63 -0.60 31.50
N THR A 109 2.14 0.63 31.46
CA THR A 109 3.57 0.89 31.56
C THR A 109 4.01 0.89 33.03
N PRO A 110 5.03 0.08 33.41
CA PRO A 110 5.54 0.03 34.79
C PRO A 110 6.06 1.37 35.30
N GLN A 111 6.42 2.29 34.40
CA GLN A 111 7.06 3.56 34.73
C GLN A 111 6.09 4.64 35.24
N HIS A 112 4.77 4.47 35.09
CA HIS A 112 3.80 5.55 35.40
C HIS A 112 2.54 5.11 36.18
N GLY A 113 2.43 3.85 36.62
CA GLY A 113 1.27 3.41 37.40
C GLY A 113 -0.09 3.58 36.70
N ARG A 114 -0.09 3.81 35.37
CA ARG A 114 -1.30 3.95 34.57
C ARG A 114 -2.00 2.61 34.44
N ARG A 115 -3.29 2.57 34.76
CA ARG A 115 -4.14 1.40 34.53
C ARG A 115 -4.33 1.19 33.03
N PRO A 116 -4.41 -0.05 32.55
CA PRO A 116 -4.76 -0.34 31.15
C PRO A 116 -6.08 0.36 30.81
N GLN A 117 -6.12 1.05 29.67
CA GLN A 117 -7.30 1.78 29.23
C GLN A 117 -7.69 1.31 27.83
N SER A 118 -8.99 1.09 27.63
CA SER A 118 -9.56 0.73 26.34
C SER A 118 -10.21 1.95 25.70
N TYR A 119 -9.95 2.15 24.42
CA TYR A 119 -10.51 3.24 23.62
C TYR A 119 -11.17 2.66 22.37
N THR A 120 -12.36 3.14 22.04
CA THR A 120 -12.96 2.90 20.73
C THR A 120 -12.59 4.06 19.81
N VAL A 121 -11.80 3.79 18.78
CA VAL A 121 -11.34 4.76 17.78
C VAL A 121 -12.18 4.62 16.53
N ARG A 122 -12.88 5.69 16.15
CA ARG A 122 -13.59 5.80 14.87
C ARG A 122 -12.71 6.58 13.89
N LEU A 123 -12.13 5.90 12.90
CA LEU A 123 -11.28 6.58 11.91
C LEU A 123 -12.05 7.58 11.04
N ASN A 124 -13.39 7.45 10.96
CA ASN A 124 -14.24 8.36 10.21
C ASN A 124 -14.41 9.73 10.89
N ASP A 125 -14.09 9.85 12.18
CA ASP A 125 -14.27 11.05 13.00
C ASP A 125 -12.97 11.87 13.15
N LEU A 126 -11.87 11.39 12.56
CA LEU A 126 -10.59 12.10 12.40
C LEU A 126 -10.58 12.95 11.12
#